data_AF-A0A2W1N1H6-F1
#
_entry.id   AF-A0A2W1N1H6-F1
#
_cell.length_a   1.000
_cell.length_b   1.000
_cell.length_c   1.000
_cell.angle_alpha   90.00
_cell.angle_beta   90.00
_cell.angle_gamma   90.00
#
_symmetry.space_group_name_H-M   'P 1'
#
loop_
_entity.id
_entity.type
_entity.pdbx_description
1 polymer ?
#
loop_
_entity_poly.entity_id
_entity_poly.type
_entity_poly.pdbx_seq_one_letter_code
_entity_poly.pdbx_strand_id
1 'polypeptide(L)'
;MPRIKTSFIVSILLMLVFACNKQGDNFVGSDELIMGTADAVSIQSINQIIQADQLDNINLDIDLDGKIDFSIHAYDGTTSGAGSNKGVYITSVDENAFFHGTYQNDSIFNTSSLDSVIIEDEVYNKYYSQIRTCSPLTSSTAFYYLKSDVFQTTPLQASSELKKSDLFANGSCIWVGENTKQAEETTEINLDTTTYTSIIHVDPICNHLNLNEIIYIGIKMSTHEKLGWIKIELLSNTKVSIIEVAAQV
;
A
#
# COMPACT_ATOMS: atom_id res chain seq x y z
N MET A 1 32.11 46.32 55.08
CA MET A 1 31.20 45.19 54.77
C MET A 1 30.00 45.73 53.99
N PRO A 2 29.91 45.51 52.67
CA PRO A 2 28.78 45.96 51.87
C PRO A 2 27.69 44.88 51.82
N ARG A 3 26.48 45.21 52.27
CA ARG A 3 25.26 44.42 52.10
C ARG A 3 24.66 44.72 50.73
N ILE A 4 25.06 43.94 49.74
CA ILE A 4 24.36 43.80 48.46
C ILE A 4 24.24 42.29 48.25
N LYS A 5 23.14 41.83 47.65
CA LYS A 5 22.84 40.44 47.18
C LYS A 5 21.76 39.65 47.93
N THR A 6 20.62 40.27 48.24
CA THR A 6 19.38 39.49 48.45
C THR A 6 18.23 39.96 47.57
N SER A 7 18.17 41.25 47.21
CA SER A 7 17.05 41.78 46.39
C SER A 7 17.12 41.39 44.90
N PHE A 8 18.28 41.03 44.36
CA PHE A 8 18.44 40.73 42.93
C PHE A 8 18.04 39.29 42.55
N ILE A 9 18.09 38.36 43.52
CA ILE A 9 17.77 36.95 43.29
C ILE A 9 16.25 36.73 43.24
N VAL A 10 15.48 37.52 43.97
CA VAL A 10 14.01 37.40 44.00
C VAL A 10 13.37 37.86 42.68
N SER A 11 13.95 38.85 41.99
CA SER A 11 13.41 39.32 40.70
C SER A 11 13.66 38.36 39.53
N ILE A 12 14.76 37.60 39.55
CA ILE A 12 15.05 36.59 38.50
C ILE A 12 14.16 35.37 38.67
N LEU A 13 13.87 34.98 39.92
CA LEU A 13 12.98 33.85 40.21
C LEU A 13 11.52 34.15 39.81
N LEU A 14 11.06 35.41 39.93
CA LEU A 14 9.71 35.81 39.51
C LEU A 14 9.53 35.83 37.98
N MET A 15 10.57 36.12 37.20
CA MET A 15 10.50 36.09 35.73
C MET A 15 10.42 34.67 35.15
N LEU A 16 10.91 33.66 35.88
CA LEU A 16 10.87 32.26 35.41
C LEU A 16 9.50 31.59 35.62
N VAL A 17 8.62 32.13 36.48
CA VAL A 17 7.28 31.55 36.72
C VAL A 17 6.25 32.00 35.67
N PHE A 18 6.52 33.08 34.93
CA PHE A 18 5.61 33.58 33.88
C PHE A 18 5.94 33.13 32.45
N ALA A 19 6.98 32.31 32.25
CA ALA A 19 7.40 31.87 30.92
C ALA A 19 6.76 30.55 30.43
N CYS A 20 5.72 30.04 31.11
CA CYS A 20 5.01 28.84 30.66
C CYS A 20 3.49 29.01 30.74
N ASN A 21 2.97 30.06 30.12
CA ASN A 21 1.63 30.00 29.58
C ASN A 21 1.74 29.42 28.16
N LYS A 22 1.70 28.08 28.07
CA LYS A 22 1.36 27.42 26.81
C LYS A 22 -0.09 27.83 26.54
N GLN A 23 -0.23 28.87 25.73
CA GLN A 23 -1.49 29.31 25.17
C GLN A 23 -2.12 28.06 24.55
N GLY A 24 -3.26 27.64 25.09
CA GLY A 24 -4.06 26.58 24.54
C GLY A 24 -4.65 27.09 23.23
N ASP A 25 -3.83 27.12 22.18
CA ASP A 25 -4.34 27.08 20.84
C ASP A 25 -5.04 25.73 20.73
N ASN A 26 -6.37 25.76 20.66
CA ASN A 26 -7.14 24.69 20.08
C ASN A 26 -6.63 24.55 18.64
N PHE A 27 -5.57 23.77 18.46
CA PHE A 27 -5.00 23.45 17.17
C PHE A 27 -6.05 22.61 16.46
N VAL A 28 -6.93 23.28 15.70
CA VAL A 28 -7.72 22.62 14.66
C VAL A 28 -6.66 22.10 13.69
N GLY A 29 -6.38 20.80 13.75
CA GLY A 29 -5.31 20.17 12.98
C GLY A 29 -5.36 20.65 11.53
N SER A 30 -4.20 21.04 11.00
CA SER A 30 -4.04 21.55 9.64
C SER A 30 -4.79 20.68 8.63
N ASP A 31 -5.50 21.30 7.68
CA ASP A 31 -6.22 20.59 6.61
C ASP A 31 -5.28 19.95 5.59
N GLU A 32 -3.99 20.31 5.66
CA GLU A 32 -2.90 19.81 4.86
C GLU A 32 -1.79 19.20 5.73
N LEU A 33 -1.09 18.23 5.16
CA LEU A 33 0.09 17.60 5.71
C LEU A 33 1.17 17.51 4.65
N ILE A 34 2.39 17.95 4.99
CA ILE A 34 3.55 17.81 4.10
C ILE A 34 4.26 16.50 4.43
N MET A 35 4.46 15.64 3.43
CA MET A 35 5.07 14.33 3.62
C MET A 35 6.52 14.46 4.08
N GLY A 36 6.87 13.74 5.16
CA GLY A 36 8.23 13.66 5.68
C GLY A 36 8.67 14.84 6.55
N THR A 37 7.78 15.79 6.85
CA THR A 37 8.07 16.89 7.80
C THR A 37 7.62 16.51 9.20
N ALA A 38 8.50 16.63 10.21
CA ALA A 38 8.17 16.29 11.59
C ALA A 38 7.27 17.31 12.30
N ASP A 39 6.90 18.40 11.63
CA ASP A 39 6.07 19.45 12.19
C ASP A 39 4.63 18.95 12.33
N ALA A 40 4.06 19.11 13.54
CA ALA A 40 2.68 18.76 13.88
C ALA A 40 2.29 17.28 13.66
N VAL A 41 3.25 16.36 13.64
CA VAL A 41 3.00 14.91 13.59
C VAL A 41 3.69 14.17 14.74
N SER A 42 3.09 13.05 15.15
CA SER A 42 3.75 12.01 15.91
C SER A 42 4.34 11.00 14.93
N ILE A 43 5.63 10.68 15.07
CA ILE A 43 6.33 9.72 14.21
C ILE A 43 6.70 8.50 15.05
N GLN A 44 6.38 7.31 14.53
CA GLN A 44 6.83 6.04 15.08
C GLN A 44 7.75 5.34 14.07
N SER A 45 8.98 5.08 14.49
CA SER A 45 9.90 4.25 13.71
C SER A 45 9.48 2.78 13.77
N ILE A 46 9.34 2.15 12.62
CA ILE A 46 9.03 0.73 12.48
C ILE A 46 10.32 -0.04 12.17
N ASN A 47 11.06 0.38 11.14
CA ASN A 47 12.32 -0.21 10.68
C ASN A 47 12.27 -1.75 10.53
N GLN A 48 11.23 -2.25 9.88
CA GLN A 48 11.06 -3.67 9.61
C GLN A 48 11.03 -3.95 8.11
N ILE A 49 11.45 -5.15 7.75
CA ILE A 49 11.42 -5.61 6.36
C ILE A 49 10.42 -6.75 6.29
N ILE A 50 9.55 -6.70 5.29
CA ILE A 50 8.65 -7.78 4.94
C ILE A 50 9.01 -8.33 3.56
N GLN A 51 9.04 -9.65 3.44
CA GLN A 51 9.45 -10.34 2.23
C GLN A 51 8.45 -11.45 1.92
N ALA A 52 8.04 -11.58 0.67
CA ALA A 52 6.92 -12.44 0.29
C ALA A 52 7.06 -13.93 0.67
N ASP A 53 8.28 -14.47 0.71
CA ASP A 53 8.57 -15.86 1.10
C ASP A 53 8.63 -16.08 2.62
N GLN A 54 8.54 -15.00 3.39
CA GLN A 54 8.40 -15.02 4.84
C GLN A 54 6.96 -14.62 5.13
N LEU A 55 6.08 -15.60 5.41
CA LEU A 55 4.64 -15.42 5.67
C LEU A 55 4.37 -14.65 6.97
N ASP A 56 5.00 -13.50 7.10
CA ASP A 56 5.00 -12.58 8.22
C ASP A 56 3.92 -11.52 8.00
N ASN A 57 3.54 -10.90 9.12
CA ASN A 57 2.66 -9.75 9.12
C ASN A 57 3.22 -8.63 10.00
N ILE A 58 3.04 -7.39 9.56
CA ILE A 58 3.37 -6.19 10.32
C ILE A 58 2.07 -5.44 10.57
N ASN A 59 1.68 -5.36 11.84
CA ASN A 59 0.52 -4.59 12.27
C ASN A 59 0.96 -3.16 12.63
N LEU A 60 0.21 -2.17 12.16
CA LEU A 60 0.47 -0.76 12.37
C LEU A 60 -0.71 -0.15 13.13
N ASP A 61 -0.41 0.42 14.30
CA ASP A 61 -1.28 1.30 15.08
C ASP A 61 -0.68 2.70 14.91
N ILE A 62 -1.29 3.51 14.05
CA ILE A 62 -0.71 4.77 13.58
C ILE A 62 -1.13 5.93 14.49
N ASP A 63 -2.35 5.90 15.00
CA ASP A 63 -2.85 6.94 15.93
C ASP A 63 -2.56 6.64 17.41
N LEU A 64 -1.99 5.47 17.71
CA LEU A 64 -1.59 4.99 19.03
C LEU A 64 -2.76 4.83 19.99
N ASP A 65 -3.96 4.51 19.48
CA ASP A 65 -5.14 4.24 20.29
C ASP A 65 -5.19 2.81 20.87
N GLY A 66 -4.22 1.95 20.50
CA GLY A 66 -4.10 0.56 20.92
C GLY A 66 -4.84 -0.44 20.02
N LYS A 67 -5.44 0.02 18.91
CA LYS A 67 -6.01 -0.83 17.86
C LYS A 67 -5.12 -0.81 16.62
N ILE A 68 -5.25 -1.85 15.83
CA ILE A 68 -4.49 -1.96 14.59
C ILE A 68 -5.28 -1.30 13.47
N ASP A 69 -4.70 -0.24 12.91
CA ASP A 69 -5.26 0.51 11.77
C ASP A 69 -5.00 -0.21 10.45
N PHE A 70 -3.77 -0.69 10.28
CA PHE A 70 -3.33 -1.33 9.05
C PHE A 70 -2.54 -2.61 9.34
N SER A 71 -2.62 -3.56 8.43
CA SER A 71 -1.83 -4.79 8.48
C SER A 71 -1.17 -5.03 7.12
N ILE A 72 0.15 -5.22 7.15
CA ILE A 72 0.96 -5.54 5.98
C ILE A 72 1.23 -7.03 5.99
N HIS A 73 1.01 -7.68 4.86
CA HIS A 73 1.07 -9.13 4.72
C HIS A 73 1.98 -9.52 3.56
N ALA A 74 2.85 -10.48 3.83
CA ALA A 74 3.49 -11.27 2.80
C ALA A 74 2.58 -12.42 2.37
N TYR A 75 2.59 -12.75 1.09
CA TYR A 75 1.96 -13.95 0.58
C TYR A 75 2.89 -14.70 -0.36
N ASP A 76 2.85 -16.03 -0.25
CA ASP A 76 3.47 -16.96 -1.18
C ASP A 76 2.44 -18.04 -1.52
N GLY A 77 1.83 -17.89 -2.70
CA GLY A 77 0.91 -18.87 -3.27
C GLY A 77 1.59 -19.64 -4.38
N THR A 78 1.58 -20.96 -4.32
CA THR A 78 1.96 -21.80 -5.47
C THR A 78 0.70 -22.36 -6.11
N THR A 79 0.53 -22.14 -7.41
CA THR A 79 -0.57 -22.74 -8.19
C THR A 79 -0.02 -23.84 -9.10
N SER A 80 -0.66 -25.01 -9.06
CA SER A 80 -0.29 -26.16 -9.90
C SER A 80 -0.48 -25.80 -11.38
N GLY A 81 0.62 -25.59 -12.11
CA GLY A 81 0.61 -25.26 -13.54
C GLY A 81 0.84 -23.78 -13.89
N ALA A 82 0.85 -22.89 -12.89
CA ALA A 82 0.87 -21.45 -13.11
C ALA A 82 2.08 -20.73 -12.51
N GLY A 83 2.79 -21.29 -11.53
CA GLY A 83 4.02 -20.74 -10.97
C GLY A 83 3.83 -20.25 -9.52
N SER A 84 4.80 -19.48 -9.01
CA SER A 84 4.73 -18.88 -7.68
C SER A 84 4.19 -17.45 -7.76
N ASN A 85 3.09 -17.20 -7.09
CA ASN A 85 2.52 -15.88 -6.89
C ASN A 85 2.95 -15.37 -5.52
N LYS A 86 3.92 -14.45 -5.51
CA LYS A 86 4.52 -13.93 -4.28
C LYS A 86 4.41 -12.43 -4.24
N GLY A 87 4.08 -11.85 -3.11
CA GLY A 87 4.11 -10.41 -2.98
C GLY A 87 3.86 -9.91 -1.56
N VAL A 88 3.69 -8.59 -1.48
CA VAL A 88 3.38 -7.87 -0.25
C VAL A 88 2.19 -6.95 -0.53
N TYR A 89 1.18 -7.04 0.32
CA TYR A 89 0.05 -6.12 0.30
C TYR A 89 -0.19 -5.52 1.68
N ILE A 90 -0.84 -4.37 1.70
CA ILE A 90 -1.33 -3.74 2.91
C ILE A 90 -2.86 -3.73 2.89
N THR A 91 -3.46 -3.90 4.05
CA THR A 91 -4.90 -3.84 4.25
C THR A 91 -5.20 -2.85 5.36
N SER A 92 -6.22 -2.02 5.14
CA SER A 92 -6.85 -1.28 6.23
C SER A 92 -7.71 -2.23 7.05
N VAL A 93 -7.39 -2.35 8.34
CA VAL A 93 -8.06 -3.24 9.29
C VAL A 93 -9.12 -2.48 10.08
N ASP A 94 -8.87 -1.21 10.41
CA ASP A 94 -9.87 -0.33 11.01
C ASP A 94 -10.76 0.29 9.92
N GLU A 95 -12.08 0.33 10.17
CA GLU A 95 -13.05 0.96 9.26
C GLU A 95 -12.83 2.47 9.10
N ASN A 96 -12.11 3.08 10.04
CA ASN A 96 -11.78 4.50 10.08
C ASN A 96 -10.42 4.83 9.48
N ALA A 97 -9.67 3.82 9.03
CA ALA A 97 -8.37 3.97 8.40
C ALA A 97 -8.52 3.90 6.86
N PHE A 98 -8.01 4.91 6.15
CA PHE A 98 -8.16 5.02 4.71
C PHE A 98 -6.83 5.37 4.02
N PHE A 99 -6.63 4.83 2.82
CA PHE A 99 -5.50 5.17 1.96
C PHE A 99 -5.83 6.35 1.05
N HIS A 100 -4.86 7.20 0.79
CA HIS A 100 -4.91 8.20 -0.27
C HIS A 100 -4.70 7.55 -1.65
N GLY A 101 -5.53 7.92 -2.63
CA GLY A 101 -5.44 7.33 -3.96
C GLY A 101 -6.31 7.97 -5.02
N THR A 102 -6.48 7.25 -6.13
CA THR A 102 -7.34 7.65 -7.24
C THR A 102 -8.15 6.45 -7.73
N TYR A 103 -9.34 6.71 -8.28
CA TYR A 103 -10.06 5.72 -9.08
C TYR A 103 -9.57 5.80 -10.53
N GLN A 104 -9.18 4.66 -11.08
CA GLN A 104 -8.70 4.55 -12.45
C GLN A 104 -9.45 3.46 -13.21
N ASN A 105 -9.43 3.57 -14.53
CA ASN A 105 -9.89 2.51 -15.41
C ASN A 105 -8.71 1.58 -15.71
N ASP A 106 -8.89 0.30 -15.50
CA ASP A 106 -7.90 -0.72 -15.78
C ASP A 106 -8.19 -1.39 -17.13
N SER A 107 -7.19 -1.38 -18.01
CA SER A 107 -7.28 -1.97 -19.34
C SER A 107 -6.94 -3.45 -19.28
N ILE A 108 -7.89 -4.28 -19.69
CA ILE A 108 -7.76 -5.72 -19.67
C ILE A 108 -7.53 -6.23 -21.09
N PHE A 109 -6.47 -7.01 -21.27
CA PHE A 109 -6.06 -7.64 -22.51
C PHE A 109 -6.22 -9.15 -22.41
N ASN A 110 -6.46 -9.83 -23.53
CA ASN A 110 -6.56 -11.28 -23.60
C ASN A 110 -5.66 -11.82 -24.72
N THR A 111 -4.95 -12.92 -24.45
CA THR A 111 -4.29 -13.76 -25.45
C THR A 111 -4.90 -15.13 -25.42
N SER A 112 -5.25 -15.68 -26.57
CA SER A 112 -5.67 -17.07 -26.66
C SER A 112 -4.68 -17.88 -27.50
N SER A 113 -4.33 -19.08 -27.03
CA SER A 113 -3.53 -20.04 -27.79
C SER A 113 -4.19 -21.41 -27.77
N LEU A 114 -3.88 -22.21 -28.79
CA LEU A 114 -4.32 -23.59 -28.93
C LEU A 114 -3.08 -24.48 -28.87
N ASP A 115 -3.16 -25.52 -28.04
CA ASP A 115 -2.16 -26.58 -27.94
C ASP A 115 -2.84 -27.95 -28.08
N SER A 116 -2.06 -28.99 -28.35
CA SER A 116 -2.55 -30.37 -28.42
C SER A 116 -1.74 -31.26 -27.48
N VAL A 117 -2.42 -31.94 -26.56
CA VAL A 117 -1.81 -32.85 -25.59
C VAL A 117 -2.23 -34.28 -25.93
N ILE A 118 -1.28 -35.22 -25.88
CA ILE A 118 -1.57 -36.63 -26.10
C ILE A 118 -1.66 -37.33 -24.74
N ILE A 119 -2.82 -37.94 -24.45
CA ILE A 119 -3.06 -38.73 -23.23
C ILE A 119 -3.62 -40.07 -23.69
N GLU A 120 -2.97 -41.18 -23.30
CA GLU A 120 -3.44 -42.54 -23.61
C GLU A 120 -3.78 -42.76 -25.11
N ASP A 121 -2.92 -42.28 -26.00
CA ASP A 121 -3.05 -42.36 -27.47
C ASP A 121 -4.20 -41.53 -28.11
N GLU A 122 -4.90 -40.72 -27.32
CA GLU A 122 -5.88 -39.74 -27.81
C GLU A 122 -5.30 -38.31 -27.81
N VAL A 123 -5.64 -37.54 -28.85
CA VAL A 123 -5.22 -36.13 -28.98
C VAL A 123 -6.30 -35.23 -28.38
N TYR A 124 -5.96 -34.53 -27.30
CA TYR A 124 -6.79 -33.55 -26.65
C TYR A 124 -6.41 -32.15 -27.11
N ASN A 125 -7.38 -31.35 -27.54
CA ASN A 125 -7.15 -29.94 -27.84
C ASN A 125 -7.29 -29.13 -26.56
N LYS A 126 -6.26 -28.35 -26.22
CA LYS A 126 -6.24 -27.48 -25.05
C LYS A 126 -6.19 -26.03 -25.47
N TYR A 127 -7.25 -25.29 -25.15
CA TYR A 127 -7.33 -23.85 -25.38
C TYR A 127 -6.88 -23.11 -24.13
N TYR A 128 -5.85 -22.28 -24.25
CA TYR A 128 -5.39 -21.40 -23.19
C TYR A 128 -5.89 -19.98 -23.45
N SER A 129 -6.54 -19.36 -22.47
CA SER A 129 -6.82 -17.91 -22.48
C SER A 129 -6.04 -17.25 -21.36
N GLN A 130 -5.31 -16.17 -21.68
CA GLN A 130 -4.51 -15.40 -20.73
C GLN A 130 -5.02 -13.96 -20.67
N ILE A 131 -5.61 -13.58 -19.54
CA ILE A 131 -6.11 -12.23 -19.30
C ILE A 131 -5.06 -11.41 -18.56
N ARG A 132 -4.76 -10.16 -18.96
CA ARG A 132 -3.79 -9.27 -18.30
C ARG A 132 -4.30 -7.84 -18.13
N THR A 133 -4.05 -7.21 -16.98
CA THR A 133 -4.34 -5.79 -16.70
C THR A 133 -3.12 -4.88 -16.92
N CYS A 134 -3.34 -3.56 -16.98
CA CYS A 134 -2.33 -2.49 -17.08
C CYS A 134 -1.37 -2.49 -18.30
N SER A 135 -1.05 -3.61 -18.94
CA SER A 135 -0.14 -3.67 -20.10
C SER A 135 -0.35 -4.91 -20.98
N PRO A 136 -0.26 -4.76 -22.32
CA PRO A 136 -0.31 -5.90 -23.23
C PRO A 136 0.92 -6.80 -23.06
N LEU A 137 0.76 -8.13 -23.16
CA LEU A 137 1.85 -9.10 -23.08
C LEU A 137 2.80 -9.00 -24.27
N THR A 138 2.23 -8.79 -25.47
CA THR A 138 2.94 -8.69 -26.74
C THR A 138 2.15 -7.79 -27.71
N SER A 139 2.68 -7.50 -28.90
CA SER A 139 1.92 -6.81 -29.95
C SER A 139 0.73 -7.62 -30.49
N SER A 140 0.63 -8.93 -30.18
CA SER A 140 -0.47 -9.80 -30.61
C SER A 140 -1.55 -10.00 -29.56
N THR A 141 -1.43 -9.39 -28.36
CA THR A 141 -2.50 -9.39 -27.34
C THR A 141 -3.69 -8.56 -27.83
N ALA A 142 -4.92 -9.07 -27.69
CA ALA A 142 -6.12 -8.31 -28.02
C ALA A 142 -6.65 -7.56 -26.79
N PHE A 143 -7.14 -6.34 -26.98
CA PHE A 143 -7.93 -5.67 -25.94
C PHE A 143 -9.22 -6.48 -25.66
N TYR A 144 -9.56 -6.66 -24.40
CA TYR A 144 -10.72 -7.43 -23.96
C TYR A 144 -11.82 -6.52 -23.41
N TYR A 145 -11.58 -5.78 -22.31
CA TYR A 145 -12.50 -4.77 -21.78
C TYR A 145 -11.81 -3.78 -20.84
N LEU A 146 -12.54 -2.73 -20.42
CA LEU A 146 -12.12 -1.78 -19.38
C LEU A 146 -12.85 -2.09 -18.07
N LYS A 147 -12.10 -2.29 -16.99
CA LYS A 147 -12.67 -2.34 -15.64
C LYS A 147 -12.62 -0.93 -15.05
N SER A 148 -13.78 -0.34 -14.84
CA SER A 148 -13.90 1.02 -14.27
C SER A 148 -13.85 1.02 -12.75
N ASP A 149 -13.53 2.18 -12.19
CA ASP A 149 -13.59 2.50 -10.76
C ASP A 149 -12.73 1.58 -9.88
N VAL A 150 -11.52 1.25 -10.35
CA VAL A 150 -10.53 0.53 -9.55
C VAL A 150 -9.73 1.54 -8.71
N PHE A 151 -9.82 1.44 -7.40
CA PHE A 151 -9.02 2.27 -6.49
C PHE A 151 -7.55 1.83 -6.53
N GLN A 152 -6.64 2.79 -6.68
CA GLN A 152 -5.20 2.56 -6.53
C GLN A 152 -4.62 3.63 -5.61
N THR A 153 -3.71 3.22 -4.71
CA THR A 153 -2.97 4.16 -3.87
C THR A 153 -2.06 5.02 -4.74
N THR A 154 -2.02 6.32 -4.45
CA THR A 154 -1.13 7.24 -5.14
C THR A 154 0.13 7.42 -4.30
N PRO A 155 1.29 6.88 -4.73
CA PRO A 155 2.54 7.08 -4.02
C PRO A 155 2.92 8.55 -4.03
N LEU A 156 3.33 9.07 -2.88
CA LEU A 156 3.78 10.44 -2.69
C LEU A 156 5.29 10.48 -2.43
N GLN A 157 5.90 11.58 -2.84
CA GLN A 157 7.31 11.87 -2.57
C GLN A 157 7.44 12.72 -1.31
N ALA A 158 8.66 12.80 -0.76
CA ALA A 158 8.95 13.77 0.30
C ALA A 158 8.57 15.19 -0.15
N SER A 159 8.07 16.01 0.78
CA SER A 159 7.58 17.37 0.54
C SER A 159 6.31 17.46 -0.32
N SER A 160 5.70 16.33 -0.72
CA SER A 160 4.37 16.36 -1.34
C SER A 160 3.33 16.75 -0.30
N GLU A 161 2.28 17.41 -0.77
CA GLU A 161 1.15 17.84 0.07
C GLU A 161 0.03 16.79 0.02
N LEU A 162 -0.51 16.44 1.18
CA LEU A 162 -1.70 15.61 1.35
C LEU A 162 -2.78 16.46 2.02
N LYS A 163 -4.01 16.43 1.50
CA LYS A 163 -5.12 17.23 2.01
C LYS A 163 -6.26 16.36 2.48
N LYS A 164 -7.01 16.81 3.49
CA LYS A 164 -8.23 16.12 3.95
C LYS A 164 -9.31 16.01 2.89
N SER A 165 -9.27 16.89 1.87
CA SER A 165 -10.16 16.91 0.72
C SER A 165 -9.76 15.93 -0.38
N ASP A 166 -8.58 15.32 -0.31
CA ASP A 166 -8.14 14.33 -1.29
C ASP A 166 -9.03 13.08 -1.23
N LEU A 167 -8.89 12.21 -2.23
CA LEU A 167 -9.65 10.98 -2.26
C LEU A 167 -9.03 9.93 -1.34
N PHE A 168 -9.85 9.38 -0.45
CA PHE A 168 -9.46 8.30 0.45
C PHE A 168 -10.41 7.11 0.33
N ALA A 169 -9.87 5.90 0.40
CA ALA A 169 -10.66 4.67 0.41
C ALA A 169 -10.09 3.62 1.38
N ASN A 170 -10.99 2.81 1.94
CA ASN A 170 -10.66 1.66 2.75
C ASN A 170 -10.52 0.43 1.83
N GLY A 171 -9.65 -0.52 2.19
CA GLY A 171 -9.51 -1.78 1.49
C GLY A 171 -8.10 -2.34 1.55
N SER A 172 -7.71 -3.04 0.51
CA SER A 172 -6.36 -3.62 0.36
C SER A 172 -5.68 -3.07 -0.88
N CYS A 173 -4.37 -2.85 -0.76
CA CYS A 173 -3.52 -2.46 -1.88
C CYS A 173 -2.27 -3.34 -1.92
N ILE A 174 -1.96 -3.88 -3.09
CA ILE A 174 -0.74 -4.65 -3.31
C ILE A 174 0.38 -3.66 -3.63
N TRP A 175 1.52 -3.74 -2.95
CA TRP A 175 2.66 -2.83 -3.14
C TRP A 175 3.76 -3.42 -4.00
N VAL A 176 4.01 -4.73 -3.87
CA VAL A 176 4.94 -5.46 -4.75
C VAL A 176 4.44 -6.87 -4.96
N GLY A 177 4.76 -7.44 -6.13
CA GLY A 177 4.54 -8.84 -6.42
C GLY A 177 5.42 -9.31 -7.56
N GLU A 178 5.96 -10.51 -7.42
CA GLU A 178 6.48 -11.28 -8.54
C GLU A 178 5.27 -11.79 -9.34
N ASN A 179 5.07 -11.20 -10.52
CA ASN A 179 4.08 -11.66 -11.47
C ASN A 179 4.45 -13.05 -12.00
N THR A 180 4.09 -14.08 -11.25
CA THR A 180 3.80 -15.42 -11.77
C THR A 180 2.51 -15.97 -11.16
N LYS A 181 1.41 -15.39 -11.66
CA LYS A 181 0.09 -16.02 -11.84
C LYS A 181 -0.71 -16.32 -10.55
N GLN A 182 -1.61 -15.39 -10.20
CA GLN A 182 -2.91 -15.82 -9.67
C GLN A 182 -3.78 -16.35 -10.81
N ALA A 183 -3.39 -17.50 -11.37
CA ALA A 183 -4.26 -18.20 -12.30
C ALA A 183 -5.42 -18.77 -11.50
N GLU A 184 -6.59 -18.15 -11.58
CA GLU A 184 -7.80 -18.95 -11.48
C GLU A 184 -7.83 -19.84 -12.72
N GLU A 185 -7.32 -21.07 -12.58
CA GLU A 185 -7.41 -22.07 -13.62
C GLU A 185 -8.82 -22.66 -13.59
N THR A 186 -9.67 -22.20 -14.50
CA THR A 186 -10.93 -22.89 -14.76
C THR A 186 -10.69 -23.88 -15.88
N THR A 187 -10.77 -25.17 -15.56
CA THR A 187 -10.70 -26.24 -16.54
C THR A 187 -12.10 -26.77 -16.80
N GLU A 188 -12.62 -26.54 -18.01
CA GLU A 188 -13.84 -27.20 -18.48
C GLU A 188 -13.45 -28.32 -19.44
N ILE A 189 -13.85 -29.54 -19.09
CA ILE A 189 -13.63 -30.73 -19.92
C ILE A 189 -14.95 -31.01 -20.64
N ASN A 190 -14.96 -30.85 -21.96
CA ASN A 190 -16.08 -31.33 -22.77
C ASN A 190 -15.94 -32.83 -23.03
N LEU A 191 -17.07 -33.49 -23.30
CA LEU A 191 -17.15 -34.92 -23.63
C LEU A 191 -16.45 -35.30 -24.94
N ASP A 192 -15.91 -34.33 -25.70
CA ASP A 192 -15.38 -34.47 -27.05
C ASP A 192 -13.86 -34.27 -27.15
N THR A 193 -13.11 -34.54 -26.07
CA THR A 193 -11.64 -34.36 -25.96
C THR A 193 -11.15 -32.91 -25.97
N THR A 194 -12.05 -31.93 -25.90
CA THR A 194 -11.69 -30.51 -25.79
C THR A 194 -11.58 -30.07 -24.34
N THR A 195 -10.45 -29.47 -23.99
CA THR A 195 -10.22 -28.85 -22.68
C THR A 195 -10.05 -27.34 -22.84
N TYR A 196 -10.82 -26.56 -22.09
CA TYR A 196 -10.65 -25.11 -22.01
C TYR A 196 -9.95 -24.76 -20.70
N THR A 197 -8.93 -23.91 -20.78
CA THR A 197 -8.14 -23.46 -19.64
C THR A 197 -8.02 -21.95 -19.68
N SER A 198 -8.68 -21.28 -18.75
CA SER A 198 -8.50 -19.83 -18.55
C SER A 198 -7.45 -19.59 -17.48
N ILE A 199 -6.59 -18.60 -17.68
CA ILE A 199 -5.54 -18.15 -16.76
C ILE A 199 -5.66 -16.64 -16.66
N ILE A 200 -6.04 -16.12 -15.49
CA ILE A 200 -6.11 -14.68 -15.27
C ILE A 200 -4.78 -14.21 -14.66
N HIS A 201 -4.23 -13.13 -15.18
CA HIS A 201 -3.07 -12.42 -14.65
C HIS A 201 -3.50 -11.01 -14.28
N VAL A 202 -3.64 -10.73 -13.00
CA VAL A 202 -3.87 -9.36 -12.54
C VAL A 202 -2.51 -8.77 -12.23
N ASP A 203 -2.08 -7.78 -13.01
CA ASP A 203 -0.95 -6.93 -12.65
C ASP A 203 -1.43 -5.99 -11.54
N PRO A 204 -0.94 -6.14 -10.31
CA PRO A 204 -1.55 -5.51 -9.15
C PRO A 204 -1.41 -3.98 -9.13
N ILE A 205 -0.51 -3.41 -9.94
CA ILE A 205 -0.14 -2.01 -9.86
C ILE A 205 0.06 -1.45 -11.26
N CYS A 206 -0.89 -0.63 -11.74
CA CYS A 206 -0.70 0.12 -12.97
C CYS A 206 0.30 1.29 -12.79
N ASN A 207 0.63 1.64 -11.55
CA ASN A 207 1.64 2.62 -11.18
C ASN A 207 2.94 1.91 -10.79
N HIS A 208 3.89 1.81 -11.71
CA HIS A 208 5.20 1.23 -11.39
C HIS A 208 5.93 2.08 -10.35
N LEU A 209 6.04 1.55 -9.13
CA LEU A 209 6.90 2.09 -8.09
C LEU A 209 8.36 1.72 -8.42
N ASN A 210 9.29 2.68 -8.33
CA ASN A 210 10.70 2.39 -8.60
C ASN A 210 11.34 1.66 -7.41
N LEU A 211 12.26 0.73 -7.72
CA LEU A 211 13.07 0.07 -6.70
C LEU A 211 14.07 1.03 -6.07
N ASN A 212 14.32 0.85 -4.77
CA ASN A 212 15.21 1.63 -3.91
C ASN A 212 14.84 3.12 -3.84
N GLU A 213 13.56 3.44 -4.05
CA GLU A 213 13.00 4.77 -3.85
C GLU A 213 12.17 4.81 -2.57
N ILE A 214 12.39 5.84 -1.76
CA ILE A 214 11.56 6.11 -0.58
C ILE A 214 10.27 6.78 -1.05
N ILE A 215 9.15 6.17 -0.71
CA ILE A 215 7.82 6.68 -1.03
C ILE A 215 6.96 6.76 0.23
N TYR A 216 5.97 7.63 0.18
CA TYR A 216 5.00 7.86 1.23
C TYR A 216 3.63 7.43 0.75
N ILE A 217 2.98 6.57 1.52
CA ILE A 217 1.57 6.23 1.33
C ILE A 217 0.77 7.15 2.24
N GLY A 218 0.06 8.11 1.64
CA GLY A 218 -0.81 9.01 2.40
C GLY A 218 -1.98 8.25 2.99
N ILE A 219 -2.38 8.62 4.21
CA ILE A 219 -3.50 8.01 4.91
C ILE A 219 -4.35 9.06 5.62
N LYS A 220 -5.59 8.68 5.94
CA LYS A 220 -6.51 9.47 6.74
C LYS A 220 -7.19 8.58 7.78
N MET A 221 -7.24 9.09 9.01
CA MET A 221 -8.00 8.52 10.12
C MET A 221 -9.27 9.34 10.32
N SER A 222 -10.45 8.77 10.05
CA SER A 222 -11.73 9.51 10.10
C SER A 222 -12.21 9.83 11.51
N THR A 223 -11.84 9.02 12.52
CA THR A 223 -12.19 9.23 13.94
C THR A 223 -11.78 10.62 14.45
N HIS A 224 -10.66 11.13 13.93
CA HIS A 224 -10.08 12.41 14.32
C HIS A 224 -9.80 13.34 13.13
N GLU A 225 -10.22 12.97 11.93
CA GLU A 225 -9.90 13.65 10.67
C GLU A 225 -8.39 13.96 10.52
N LYS A 226 -7.55 13.05 11.02
CA LYS A 226 -6.10 13.19 11.04
C LYS A 226 -5.50 12.64 9.76
N LEU A 227 -4.57 13.39 9.18
CA LEU A 227 -3.74 12.92 8.09
C LEU A 227 -2.47 12.25 8.62
N GLY A 228 -1.92 11.35 7.81
CA GLY A 228 -0.68 10.67 8.14
C GLY A 228 0.02 10.09 6.92
N TRP A 229 1.08 9.33 7.17
CA TRP A 229 1.73 8.52 6.16
C TRP A 229 2.28 7.21 6.69
N ILE A 230 2.47 6.27 5.77
CA ILE A 230 3.34 5.11 5.92
C ILE A 230 4.51 5.29 4.96
N LYS A 231 5.72 5.39 5.49
CA LYS A 231 6.93 5.58 4.69
C LYS A 231 7.59 4.24 4.42
N ILE A 232 7.78 3.92 3.16
CA ILE A 232 8.31 2.65 2.71
C ILE A 232 9.42 2.82 1.69
N GLU A 233 10.21 1.78 1.52
CA GLU A 233 11.18 1.64 0.44
C GLU A 233 11.00 0.25 -0.20
N LEU A 234 10.86 0.22 -1.51
CA LEU A 234 10.79 -1.03 -2.26
C LEU A 234 12.19 -1.58 -2.51
N LEU A 235 12.55 -2.70 -1.91
CA LEU A 235 13.89 -3.29 -2.05
C LEU A 235 13.97 -4.26 -3.24
N SER A 236 12.86 -4.92 -3.57
CA SER A 236 12.70 -5.78 -4.75
C SER A 236 11.22 -5.92 -5.10
N ASN A 237 10.90 -6.67 -6.16
CA ASN A 237 9.52 -7.00 -6.54
C ASN A 237 8.79 -7.90 -5.52
N THR A 238 9.46 -8.33 -4.45
CA THR A 238 8.89 -9.20 -3.40
C THR A 238 9.27 -8.73 -1.99
N LYS A 239 9.87 -7.55 -1.85
CA LYS A 239 10.46 -7.10 -0.59
C LYS A 239 10.26 -5.61 -0.37
N VAL A 240 9.74 -5.28 0.81
CA VAL A 240 9.45 -3.90 1.22
C VAL A 240 10.06 -3.63 2.59
N SER A 241 10.71 -2.48 2.73
CA SER A 241 11.14 -1.93 4.01
C SER A 241 10.10 -0.93 4.51
N ILE A 242 9.59 -1.13 5.72
CA ILE A 242 8.67 -0.24 6.43
C ILE A 242 9.49 0.58 7.41
N ILE A 243 9.66 1.87 7.11
CA ILE A 243 10.61 2.73 7.80
C ILE A 243 9.94 3.36 9.02
N GLU A 244 8.83 4.06 8.79
CA GLU A 244 8.10 4.79 9.83
C GLU A 244 6.63 4.95 9.44
N VAL A 245 5.82 5.22 10.45
CA VAL A 245 4.47 5.76 10.30
C VAL A 245 4.38 7.10 11.00
N ALA A 246 3.50 7.97 10.53
CA ALA A 246 3.23 9.23 11.20
C ALA A 246 1.77 9.64 11.07
N ALA A 247 1.26 10.36 12.08
CA ALA A 247 -0.05 10.98 12.05
C ALA A 247 -0.03 12.35 12.73
N GLN A 248 -0.91 13.25 12.29
CA GLN A 248 -1.07 14.57 12.90
C GLN A 248 -1.40 14.46 14.41
N VAL A 249 -0.80 15.33 15.22
CA VAL A 249 -1.02 15.40 16.68
C VAL A 249 -2.36 16.07 17.00
#